data_AF-A0AAD3AUK7-F1
#
_entry.id   AF-A0AAD3AUK7-F1
#
_cell.length_a   1.000
_cell.length_b   1.000
_cell.length_c   1.000
_cell.angle_alpha   90.00
_cell.angle_beta   90.00
_cell.angle_gamma   90.00
#
_symmetry.space_group_name_H-M   'P 1'
#
loop_
_entity.id
_entity.type
_entity.pdbx_description
1 polymer ?
#
loop_
_entity_poly.entity_id
_entity_poly.type
_entity_poly.pdbx_seq_one_letter_code
_entity_poly.pdbx_strand_id
1 'polypeptide(L)'
;MVKKMKAELDPRKLIAGTTISVAILFFVTYLVSIADGHNTLCNPFISGCSDITHAGFTSYEKYMLKAILIPTATLMAVIFFFIQNLLVQISDYSKAVIKQGKVILFLASVGCIGLIIGTAVIDGQDTLMNLHLKAVAVFFVLMSICQVWYTIIEYRYSSRLNKIPLILRRIAILITIAFSIWSVFMDQTTVNHNIVEWWGVYALIFWFWTFSITKIK
;
A
#
# COMPACT_ATOMS: atom_id res chain seq x y z
N MET A 1 18.33 36.72 -17.40
CA MET A 1 18.46 35.25 -17.53
C MET A 1 17.38 34.59 -16.67
N VAL A 2 16.27 34.15 -17.26
CA VAL A 2 15.24 33.37 -16.54
C VAL A 2 15.76 31.95 -16.41
N LYS A 3 16.15 31.55 -15.20
CA LYS A 3 16.48 30.17 -14.86
C LYS A 3 15.18 29.36 -15.02
N LYS A 4 14.99 28.73 -16.18
CA LYS A 4 13.91 27.74 -16.38
C LYS A 4 14.08 26.67 -15.30
N MET A 5 13.24 26.72 -14.26
CA MET A 5 13.05 25.59 -13.37
C MET A 5 12.50 24.45 -14.22
N LYS A 6 13.36 23.54 -14.66
CA LYS A 6 12.92 22.21 -15.04
C LYS A 6 12.55 21.49 -13.76
N ALA A 7 11.27 21.53 -13.41
CA ALA A 7 10.72 20.66 -12.38
C ALA A 7 10.68 19.23 -12.95
N GLU A 8 11.83 18.56 -12.98
CA GLU A 8 11.87 17.13 -13.27
C GLU A 8 11.36 16.39 -12.02
N LEU A 9 10.25 15.67 -12.18
CA LEU A 9 9.63 14.89 -11.11
C LEU A 9 10.58 13.75 -10.72
N ASP A 10 11.13 13.78 -9.51
CA ASP A 10 11.91 12.65 -8.96
C ASP A 10 10.94 11.57 -8.44
N PRO A 11 10.86 10.39 -9.09
CA PRO A 11 9.94 9.33 -8.68
C PRO A 11 10.14 8.91 -7.23
N ARG A 12 11.37 8.98 -6.72
CA ARG A 12 11.68 8.57 -5.34
C ARG A 12 11.05 9.50 -4.32
N LYS A 13 11.06 10.81 -4.59
CA LYS A 13 10.42 11.80 -3.72
C LYS A 13 8.91 11.66 -3.74
N LEU A 14 8.33 11.38 -4.92
CA LEU A 14 6.90 11.07 -5.04
C LEU A 14 6.54 9.84 -4.20
N ILE A 15 7.28 8.73 -4.36
CA ILE A 15 7.03 7.48 -3.61
C ILE A 15 7.13 7.71 -2.10
N ALA A 16 8.18 8.41 -1.64
CA ALA A 16 8.34 8.71 -0.21
C ALA A 16 7.21 9.60 0.29
N GLY A 17 6.89 10.68 -0.41
CA GLY A 17 5.83 11.60 -0.04
C GLY A 17 4.48 10.91 0.06
N THR A 18 4.10 10.12 -0.95
CA THR A 18 2.83 9.37 -0.96
C THR A 18 2.77 8.36 0.18
N THR A 19 3.80 7.53 0.36
CA THR A 19 3.76 6.46 1.37
C THR A 19 3.78 7.00 2.80
N ILE A 20 4.58 8.03 3.07
CA ILE A 20 4.63 8.71 4.38
C ILE A 20 3.29 9.39 4.67
N SER A 21 2.70 10.08 3.68
CA SER A 21 1.41 10.76 3.86
C SER A 21 0.30 9.79 4.24
N VAL A 22 0.28 8.60 3.62
CA VAL A 22 -0.72 7.55 3.92
C VAL A 22 -0.50 6.95 5.31
N ALA A 23 0.75 6.66 5.70
CA ALA A 23 1.04 6.17 7.03
C ALA A 23 0.61 7.18 8.11
N ILE A 24 0.91 8.46 7.90
CA ILE A 24 0.50 9.54 8.80
C ILE A 24 -1.02 9.66 8.82
N LEU A 25 -1.71 9.60 7.67
CA LEU A 25 -3.17 9.63 7.62
C LEU A 25 -3.77 8.54 8.52
N PHE A 26 -3.38 7.27 8.35
CA PHE A 26 -3.97 6.19 9.14
C PHE A 26 -3.75 6.38 10.63
N PHE A 27 -2.55 6.84 11.01
CA PHE A 27 -2.26 7.15 12.41
C PHE A 27 -3.09 8.32 12.94
N VAL A 28 -3.19 9.41 12.19
CA VAL A 28 -3.97 10.60 12.57
C VAL A 28 -5.46 10.27 12.63
N THR A 29 -6.02 9.54 11.67
CA THR A 29 -7.40 9.09 11.68
C THR A 29 -7.71 8.26 12.93
N TYR A 30 -6.81 7.36 13.32
CA TYR A 30 -6.95 6.61 14.57
C TYR A 30 -6.96 7.53 15.80
N LEU A 31 -6.05 8.50 15.88
CA LEU A 31 -6.03 9.47 16.98
C LEU A 31 -7.28 10.35 17.04
N VAL A 32 -7.81 10.78 15.89
CA VAL A 32 -9.06 11.54 15.80
C VAL A 32 -10.23 10.68 16.29
N SER A 33 -10.30 9.40 15.90
CA SER A 33 -11.36 8.50 16.37
C SER A 33 -11.35 8.33 17.90
N ILE A 34 -10.17 8.37 18.54
CA ILE A 34 -10.06 8.35 20.01
C ILE A 34 -10.57 9.67 20.60
N ALA A 35 -10.16 10.81 20.03
CA ALA A 35 -10.55 12.13 20.50
C ALA A 35 -12.07 12.35 20.44
N ASP A 36 -12.72 11.80 19.42
CA ASP A 36 -14.17 11.88 19.22
C ASP A 36 -14.94 10.79 20.00
N GLY A 37 -14.24 9.94 20.77
CA GLY A 37 -14.85 8.91 21.61
C GLY A 37 -15.37 7.69 20.84
N HIS A 38 -15.05 7.57 19.55
CA HIS A 38 -15.39 6.40 18.73
C HIS A 38 -14.47 5.20 19.03
N ASN A 39 -13.33 5.43 19.70
CA ASN A 39 -12.32 4.42 19.97
C ASN A 39 -11.62 4.59 21.31
N THR A 40 -10.97 3.53 21.77
CA THR A 40 -10.15 3.56 23.00
C THR A 40 -8.67 3.63 22.64
N LEU A 41 -7.87 4.28 23.50
CA LEU A 41 -6.43 4.36 23.30
C LEU A 41 -5.78 3.00 23.61
N CYS A 42 -5.12 2.44 22.61
CA CYS A 42 -4.49 1.13 22.65
C CYS A 42 -3.48 0.99 21.50
N ASN A 43 -2.74 -0.11 21.46
CA ASN A 43 -1.86 -0.41 20.33
C ASN A 43 -2.57 -1.37 19.37
N PRO A 44 -3.06 -0.92 18.21
CA PRO A 44 -3.83 -1.77 17.31
C PRO A 44 -3.00 -2.91 16.68
N PHE A 45 -1.68 -2.75 16.57
CA PHE A 45 -0.77 -3.77 16.03
C PHE A 45 -0.59 -4.98 16.95
N ILE A 46 -0.95 -4.85 18.23
CA ILE A 46 -0.72 -5.89 19.25
C ILE A 46 -2.03 -6.32 19.87
N SER A 47 -2.88 -5.38 20.25
CA SER A 47 -4.12 -5.63 20.98
C SER A 47 -5.34 -5.79 20.08
N GLY A 48 -5.25 -5.42 18.79
CA GLY A 48 -6.38 -5.53 17.85
C GLY A 48 -7.62 -4.75 18.26
N CYS A 49 -7.47 -3.77 19.13
CA CYS A 49 -8.57 -2.99 19.70
C CYS A 49 -9.37 -2.17 18.68
N SER A 50 -8.79 -1.90 17.51
CA SER A 50 -9.44 -1.24 16.39
C SER A 50 -8.79 -1.65 15.09
N ASP A 51 -9.58 -1.78 14.03
CA ASP A 51 -9.08 -1.77 12.66
C ASP A 51 -9.05 -0.36 12.07
N ILE A 52 -8.44 -0.22 10.89
CA ILE A 52 -8.29 1.05 10.17
C ILE A 52 -9.65 1.48 9.60
N THR A 53 -10.47 0.51 9.21
CA THR A 53 -11.78 0.69 8.59
C THR A 53 -12.75 1.36 9.58
N HIS A 54 -12.98 0.81 10.77
CA HIS A 54 -13.81 1.37 11.84
C HIS A 54 -13.31 2.71 12.33
N ALA A 55 -11.98 2.88 12.50
CA ALA A 55 -11.41 4.16 12.91
C ALA A 55 -11.69 5.28 11.90
N GLY A 56 -11.97 4.93 10.64
CA GLY A 56 -12.16 5.88 9.56
C GLY A 56 -13.58 5.99 9.01
N PHE A 57 -14.55 5.23 9.52
CA PHE A 57 -15.91 5.21 8.95
C PHE A 57 -16.86 6.20 9.62
N THR A 58 -16.54 6.63 10.82
CA THR A 58 -17.36 7.55 11.61
C THR A 58 -17.16 9.01 11.18
N SER A 59 -18.18 9.83 11.46
CA SER A 59 -18.19 11.31 11.43
C SER A 59 -17.31 12.00 10.36
N TYR A 60 -16.22 12.67 10.77
CA TYR A 60 -15.33 13.46 9.92
C TYR A 60 -14.22 12.58 9.32
N GLU A 61 -13.89 11.49 9.98
CA GLU A 61 -12.83 10.56 9.64
C GLU A 61 -13.06 9.94 8.24
N LYS A 62 -14.32 9.70 7.85
CA LYS A 62 -14.67 9.21 6.50
C LYS A 62 -14.27 10.17 5.40
N TYR A 63 -14.42 11.48 5.62
CA TYR A 63 -14.02 12.48 4.64
C TYR A 63 -12.50 12.60 4.56
N MET A 64 -11.80 12.48 5.69
CA MET A 64 -10.33 12.45 5.72
C MET A 64 -9.78 11.25 4.95
N LEU A 65 -10.33 10.05 5.20
CA LEU A 65 -9.94 8.85 4.46
C LEU A 65 -10.18 9.01 2.96
N LYS A 66 -11.38 9.45 2.54
CA LYS A 66 -11.69 9.65 1.11
C LYS A 66 -10.76 10.67 0.45
N ALA A 67 -10.53 11.81 1.10
CA ALA A 67 -9.74 12.92 0.57
C ALA A 67 -8.28 12.52 0.31
N ILE A 68 -7.73 11.56 1.06
CA ILE A 68 -6.34 11.13 0.89
C ILE A 68 -6.21 9.79 0.16
N LEU A 69 -7.02 8.78 0.50
CA LEU A 69 -6.89 7.44 -0.08
C LEU A 69 -7.28 7.39 -1.56
N ILE A 70 -8.30 8.13 -2.01
CA ILE A 70 -8.68 8.13 -3.44
C ILE A 70 -7.56 8.73 -4.31
N PRO A 71 -7.01 9.93 -3.99
CA PRO A 71 -5.85 10.44 -4.71
C PRO A 71 -4.61 9.55 -4.57
N THR A 72 -4.38 8.99 -3.39
CA THR A 72 -3.28 8.05 -3.14
C THR A 72 -3.38 6.84 -4.07
N ALA A 73 -4.55 6.21 -4.18
CA ALA A 73 -4.75 5.05 -5.04
C ALA A 73 -4.44 5.38 -6.51
N THR A 74 -4.80 6.59 -6.95
CA THR A 74 -4.46 7.09 -8.28
C THR A 74 -2.94 7.29 -8.44
N LEU A 75 -2.29 7.91 -7.46
CA LEU A 75 -0.83 8.08 -7.43
C LEU A 75 -0.09 6.74 -7.34
N MET A 76 -0.65 5.74 -6.67
CA MET A 76 -0.08 4.39 -6.58
C MET A 76 0.01 3.73 -7.96
N ALA A 77 -0.97 3.92 -8.84
CA ALA A 77 -0.88 3.43 -10.22
C ALA A 77 0.30 4.09 -10.97
N VAL A 78 0.53 5.39 -10.77
CA VAL A 78 1.69 6.12 -11.32
C VAL A 78 3.01 5.63 -10.69
N ILE A 79 3.03 5.35 -9.39
CA ILE A 79 4.17 4.76 -8.70
C ILE A 79 4.52 3.39 -9.29
N PHE A 80 3.52 2.56 -9.59
CA PHE A 80 3.74 1.27 -10.25
C PHE A 80 4.34 1.41 -11.65
N PHE A 81 4.00 2.47 -12.38
CA PHE A 81 4.67 2.76 -13.65
C PHE A 81 6.16 2.99 -13.45
N PHE A 82 6.57 3.75 -12.41
CA PHE A 82 7.99 3.92 -12.08
C PHE A 82 8.66 2.63 -11.60
N ILE A 83 7.99 1.83 -10.78
CA ILE A 83 8.47 0.52 -10.32
C ILE A 83 8.66 -0.42 -11.53
N GLN A 84 7.71 -0.44 -12.47
CA GLN A 84 7.80 -1.21 -13.70
C GLN A 84 8.99 -0.76 -14.57
N ASN A 85 9.23 0.55 -14.68
CA ASN A 85 10.38 1.07 -15.41
C ASN A 85 11.70 0.70 -14.75
N LEU A 86 11.78 0.77 -13.41
CA LEU A 86 12.94 0.27 -12.66
C LEU A 86 13.20 -1.21 -12.96
N LEU A 87 12.16 -2.05 -12.95
CA LEU A 87 12.27 -3.47 -13.26
C LEU A 87 12.85 -3.73 -14.65
N VAL A 88 12.40 -2.96 -15.65
CA VAL A 88 12.89 -3.05 -17.02
C VAL A 88 14.37 -2.63 -17.10
N GLN A 89 14.74 -1.55 -16.43
CA GLN A 89 16.12 -1.06 -16.39
C GLN A 89 17.07 -2.07 -15.75
N ILE A 90 16.74 -2.63 -14.59
CA ILE A 90 17.60 -3.62 -13.91
C ILE A 90 17.71 -4.94 -14.67
N SER A 91 16.77 -5.21 -15.56
CA SER A 91 16.77 -6.41 -16.41
C SER A 91 17.50 -6.24 -17.74
N ASP A 92 18.21 -5.13 -17.93
CA ASP A 92 18.84 -4.73 -19.20
C ASP A 92 17.85 -4.83 -20.38
N TYR A 93 16.62 -4.35 -20.18
CA TYR A 93 15.56 -4.32 -21.21
C TYR A 93 15.17 -5.70 -21.77
N SER A 94 15.25 -6.75 -20.94
CA SER A 94 14.77 -8.08 -21.30
C SER A 94 13.30 -8.06 -21.77
N LYS A 95 13.04 -8.57 -22.99
CA LYS A 95 11.69 -8.62 -23.58
C LYS A 95 10.69 -9.37 -22.69
N ALA A 96 11.14 -10.43 -22.03
CA ALA A 96 10.31 -11.21 -21.12
C ALA A 96 9.93 -10.42 -19.86
N VAL A 97 10.85 -9.62 -19.32
CA VAL A 97 10.60 -8.77 -18.15
C VAL A 97 9.73 -7.58 -18.52
N ILE A 98 9.90 -7.00 -19.70
CA ILE A 98 9.00 -5.95 -20.21
C ILE A 98 7.57 -6.44 -20.28
N LYS A 99 7.32 -7.64 -20.83
CA LYS A 99 5.98 -8.23 -20.89
C LYS A 99 5.39 -8.45 -19.50
N GLN A 100 6.16 -9.02 -18.58
CA GLN A 100 5.72 -9.23 -17.19
C GLN A 100 5.45 -7.91 -16.46
N GLY A 101 6.31 -6.91 -16.64
CA GLY A 101 6.14 -5.58 -16.06
C GLY A 101 4.84 -4.91 -16.49
N LYS A 102 4.45 -5.04 -17.77
CA LYS A 102 3.15 -4.54 -18.27
C LYS A 102 1.96 -5.25 -17.61
N VAL A 103 2.06 -6.56 -17.38
CA VAL A 103 1.02 -7.32 -16.67
C VAL A 103 0.93 -6.88 -15.22
N ILE A 104 2.06 -6.74 -14.52
CA ILE A 104 2.12 -6.24 -13.14
C ILE A 104 1.48 -4.84 -13.05
N LEU A 105 1.82 -3.92 -13.95
CA LEU A 105 1.23 -2.58 -13.99
C LEU A 105 -0.28 -2.62 -14.21
N PHE A 106 -0.76 -3.48 -15.10
CA PHE A 106 -2.19 -3.67 -15.33
C PHE A 106 -2.92 -4.18 -14.08
N LEU A 107 -2.41 -5.25 -13.45
CA LEU A 107 -2.98 -5.81 -12.23
C LEU A 107 -2.98 -4.79 -11.09
N ALA A 108 -1.88 -4.06 -10.93
CA ALA A 108 -1.79 -2.97 -9.95
C ALA A 108 -2.82 -1.87 -10.21
N SER A 109 -3.04 -1.49 -11.47
CA SER A 109 -4.03 -0.47 -11.84
C SER A 109 -5.45 -0.93 -11.52
N VAL A 110 -5.79 -2.20 -11.83
CA VAL A 110 -7.08 -2.80 -11.45
C VAL A 110 -7.24 -2.83 -9.93
N GLY A 111 -6.19 -3.19 -9.19
CA GLY A 111 -6.18 -3.13 -7.73
C GLY A 111 -6.47 -1.71 -7.22
N CYS A 112 -5.80 -0.70 -7.78
CA CYS A 112 -6.01 0.70 -7.41
C CYS A 112 -7.45 1.16 -7.68
N ILE A 113 -8.07 0.72 -8.77
CA ILE A 113 -9.51 0.96 -9.03
C ILE A 113 -10.37 0.33 -7.93
N GLY A 114 -10.04 -0.89 -7.50
CA GLY A 114 -10.69 -1.54 -6.37
C GLY A 114 -10.61 -0.69 -5.09
N LEU A 115 -9.44 -0.14 -4.77
CA LEU A 115 -9.29 0.75 -3.61
C LEU A 115 -10.11 2.05 -3.75
N ILE A 116 -10.14 2.65 -4.95
CA ILE A 116 -10.95 3.85 -5.23
C ILE A 116 -12.44 3.55 -4.99
N ILE A 117 -12.96 2.47 -5.58
CA ILE A 117 -14.36 2.06 -5.42
C ILE A 117 -14.65 1.77 -3.95
N GLY A 118 -13.81 0.97 -3.31
CA GLY A 118 -13.99 0.59 -1.90
C GLY A 118 -13.99 1.80 -0.97
N THR A 119 -13.14 2.79 -1.24
CA THR A 119 -13.07 4.03 -0.44
C THR A 119 -14.25 4.96 -0.74
N ALA A 120 -14.68 5.06 -2.00
CA ALA A 120 -15.75 5.97 -2.41
C ALA A 120 -17.09 5.67 -1.72
N VAL A 121 -17.37 4.38 -1.48
CA VAL A 121 -18.64 3.91 -0.91
C VAL A 121 -18.71 3.98 0.62
N ILE A 122 -17.65 4.42 1.30
CA ILE A 122 -17.63 4.60 2.76
C ILE A 122 -18.61 5.72 3.14
N ASP A 123 -19.63 5.46 3.96
CA ASP A 123 -20.56 6.50 4.40
C ASP A 123 -21.08 6.30 5.83
N GLY A 124 -20.22 5.85 6.74
CA GLY A 124 -20.63 5.53 8.11
C GLY A 124 -21.61 4.36 8.14
N GLN A 125 -22.77 4.53 8.78
CA GLN A 125 -23.78 3.48 8.90
C GLN A 125 -24.41 3.10 7.55
N ASP A 126 -24.43 4.01 6.59
CA ASP A 126 -25.00 3.80 5.25
C ASP A 126 -23.97 3.23 4.24
N THR A 127 -22.78 2.84 4.72
CA THR A 127 -21.74 2.24 3.88
C THR A 127 -22.26 0.98 3.19
N LEU A 128 -22.05 0.87 1.87
CA LEU A 128 -22.28 -0.38 1.14
C LEU A 128 -21.19 -1.40 1.49
N MET A 129 -21.26 -1.97 2.69
CA MET A 129 -20.21 -2.78 3.31
C MET A 129 -19.78 -3.96 2.43
N ASN A 130 -20.75 -4.65 1.82
CA ASN A 130 -20.47 -5.75 0.90
C ASN A 130 -19.66 -5.33 -0.34
N LEU A 131 -19.90 -4.13 -0.86
CA LEU A 131 -19.14 -3.60 -1.99
C LEU A 131 -17.77 -3.12 -1.55
N HIS A 132 -17.69 -2.41 -0.40
CA HIS A 132 -16.44 -1.98 0.21
C HIS A 132 -15.48 -3.16 0.40
N LEU A 133 -15.91 -4.20 1.13
CA LEU A 133 -15.08 -5.36 1.46
C LEU A 133 -14.60 -6.09 0.20
N LYS A 134 -15.47 -6.29 -0.80
CA LYS A 134 -15.09 -6.93 -2.07
C LYS A 134 -14.07 -6.09 -2.85
N ALA A 135 -14.28 -4.78 -2.95
CA ALA A 135 -13.41 -3.89 -3.71
C ALA A 135 -12.03 -3.73 -3.05
N VAL A 136 -11.99 -3.62 -1.72
CA VAL A 136 -10.74 -3.59 -0.94
C VAL A 136 -10.02 -4.94 -0.96
N ALA A 137 -10.75 -6.06 -0.92
CA ALA A 137 -10.15 -7.38 -1.11
C ALA A 137 -9.48 -7.52 -2.47
N VAL A 138 -10.12 -7.04 -3.55
CA VAL A 138 -9.49 -7.00 -4.90
C VAL A 138 -8.19 -6.21 -4.86
N PHE A 139 -8.16 -5.05 -4.19
CA PHE A 139 -6.93 -4.29 -4.02
C PHE A 139 -5.83 -5.11 -3.32
N PHE A 140 -6.07 -5.62 -2.12
CA PHE A 140 -5.03 -6.31 -1.34
C PHE A 140 -4.53 -7.59 -2.02
N VAL A 141 -5.42 -8.37 -2.64
CA VAL A 141 -5.04 -9.59 -3.35
C VAL A 141 -4.15 -9.26 -4.55
N LEU A 142 -4.56 -8.30 -5.39
CA LEU A 142 -3.78 -7.92 -6.57
C LEU A 142 -2.45 -7.26 -6.19
N MET A 143 -2.43 -6.44 -5.13
CA MET A 143 -1.20 -5.86 -4.59
C MET A 143 -0.24 -6.94 -4.11
N SER A 144 -0.73 -7.93 -3.35
CA SER A 144 0.09 -9.05 -2.87
C SER A 144 0.70 -9.85 -4.01
N ILE A 145 -0.10 -10.16 -5.05
CA ILE A 145 0.39 -10.84 -6.27
C ILE A 145 1.50 -10.00 -6.93
N CYS A 146 1.29 -8.68 -7.08
CA CYS A 146 2.28 -7.79 -7.68
C CYS A 146 3.57 -7.71 -6.85
N GLN A 147 3.48 -7.63 -5.52
CA GLN A 147 4.63 -7.58 -4.63
C GLN A 147 5.50 -8.84 -4.75
N VAL A 148 4.87 -10.01 -4.71
CA VAL A 148 5.55 -11.31 -4.82
C VAL A 148 6.18 -11.45 -6.21
N TRP A 149 5.40 -11.22 -7.28
CA TRP A 149 5.88 -11.36 -8.65
C TRP A 149 7.05 -10.41 -8.93
N TYR A 150 6.93 -9.13 -8.58
CA TYR A 150 8.01 -8.16 -8.73
C TYR A 150 9.29 -8.65 -8.02
N THR A 151 9.16 -9.13 -6.78
CA THR A 151 10.30 -9.56 -5.96
C THR A 151 10.99 -10.80 -6.51
N ILE A 152 10.24 -11.73 -7.10
CA ILE A 152 10.79 -12.91 -7.79
C ILE A 152 11.66 -12.48 -8.98
N ILE A 153 11.21 -11.50 -9.77
CA ILE A 153 11.99 -11.00 -10.91
C ILE A 153 13.21 -10.24 -10.39
N GLU A 154 13.02 -9.32 -9.44
CA GLU A 154 14.09 -8.52 -8.85
C GLU A 154 15.18 -9.38 -8.23
N TYR A 155 14.83 -10.52 -7.62
CA TYR A 155 15.81 -11.46 -7.05
C TYR A 155 16.88 -11.87 -8.07
N ARG A 156 16.48 -12.13 -9.32
CA ARG A 156 17.38 -12.53 -10.43
C ARG A 156 18.36 -11.44 -10.81
N TYR A 157 17.98 -10.17 -10.62
CA TYR A 157 18.76 -8.99 -10.98
C TYR A 157 19.31 -8.24 -9.76
N SER A 158 19.30 -8.89 -8.59
CA SER A 158 19.66 -8.27 -7.30
C SER A 158 21.09 -7.72 -7.25
N SER A 159 22.00 -8.23 -8.08
CA SER A 159 23.39 -7.74 -8.18
C SER A 159 23.46 -6.27 -8.63
N ARG A 160 22.51 -5.82 -9.48
CA ARG A 160 22.42 -4.46 -10.04
C ARG A 160 21.88 -3.42 -9.06
N LEU A 161 21.42 -3.85 -7.88
CA LEU A 161 20.77 -2.98 -6.89
C LEU A 161 21.54 -2.97 -5.57
N ASN A 162 21.31 -1.93 -4.78
CA ASN A 162 21.81 -1.85 -3.41
C ASN A 162 21.14 -2.90 -2.51
N LYS A 163 21.92 -3.50 -1.60
CA LYS A 163 21.44 -4.61 -0.76
C LYS A 163 20.37 -4.17 0.26
N ILE A 164 20.51 -2.96 0.82
CA ILE A 164 19.60 -2.45 1.87
C ILE A 164 18.13 -2.44 1.42
N PRO A 165 17.74 -1.73 0.34
CA PRO A 165 16.33 -1.71 -0.08
C PRO A 165 15.80 -3.12 -0.40
N LEU A 166 16.63 -4.00 -0.98
CA LEU A 166 16.25 -5.38 -1.26
C LEU A 166 15.90 -6.17 0.01
N ILE A 167 16.73 -6.05 1.06
CA ILE A 167 16.50 -6.72 2.35
C ILE A 167 15.21 -6.20 2.98
N LEU A 168 15.04 -4.87 3.05
CA LEU A 168 13.83 -4.27 3.63
C LEU A 168 12.56 -4.68 2.89
N ARG A 169 12.63 -4.77 1.56
CA ARG A 169 11.49 -5.16 0.72
C ARG A 169 11.10 -6.64 0.91
N ARG A 170 12.09 -7.51 1.15
CA ARG A 170 11.85 -8.91 1.52
C ARG A 170 11.26 -9.03 2.91
N ILE A 171 11.73 -8.25 3.88
CA ILE A 171 11.15 -8.18 5.23
C ILE A 171 9.67 -7.78 5.14
N ALA A 172 9.34 -6.75 4.34
CA ALA A 172 7.97 -6.32 4.13
C ALA A 172 7.07 -7.47 3.61
N ILE A 173 7.55 -8.21 2.62
CA ILE A 173 6.82 -9.37 2.06
C ILE A 173 6.70 -10.51 3.07
N LEU A 174 7.75 -10.79 3.84
CA LEU A 174 7.69 -11.82 4.88
C LEU A 174 6.64 -11.48 5.93
N ILE A 175 6.52 -10.20 6.32
CA ILE A 175 5.45 -9.73 7.21
C ILE A 175 4.08 -9.92 6.54
N THR A 176 3.90 -9.47 5.29
CA THR A 176 2.65 -9.66 4.56
C THR A 176 2.24 -11.14 4.48
N ILE A 177 3.17 -12.04 4.17
CA ILE A 177 2.93 -13.49 4.10
C ILE A 177 2.59 -14.04 5.48
N ALA A 178 3.37 -13.69 6.51
CA ALA A 178 3.15 -14.18 7.88
C ALA A 178 1.75 -13.82 8.39
N PHE A 179 1.31 -12.56 8.20
CA PHE A 179 -0.02 -12.13 8.62
C PHE A 179 -1.15 -12.62 7.71
N SER A 180 -0.90 -12.85 6.42
CA SER A 180 -1.86 -13.51 5.53
C SER A 180 -2.05 -14.99 5.89
N ILE A 181 -1.00 -15.68 6.32
CA ILE A 181 -1.09 -17.05 6.86
C ILE A 181 -1.83 -17.02 8.18
N TRP A 182 -1.46 -16.12 9.10
CA TRP A 182 -2.18 -15.92 10.36
C TRP A 182 -3.67 -15.77 10.13
N SER A 183 -4.07 -14.91 9.18
CA SER A 183 -5.47 -14.64 8.87
C SER A 183 -6.25 -15.83 8.31
N VAL A 184 -5.60 -16.92 7.90
CA VAL A 184 -6.27 -18.14 7.43
C VAL A 184 -6.37 -19.19 8.54
N PHE A 185 -5.34 -19.29 9.39
CA PHE A 185 -5.23 -20.38 10.37
C PHE A 185 -5.74 -20.03 11.77
N MET A 186 -5.84 -18.75 12.10
CA MET A 186 -6.33 -18.32 13.41
C MET A 186 -7.84 -18.09 13.39
N ASP A 187 -8.44 -18.21 14.58
CA ASP A 187 -9.84 -17.90 14.79
C ASP A 187 -10.13 -16.49 14.28
N GLN A 188 -11.17 -16.36 13.45
CA GLN A 188 -11.61 -15.10 12.84
C GLN A 188 -12.34 -14.21 13.87
N THR A 189 -11.67 -13.94 14.98
CA THR A 189 -12.12 -12.96 15.96
C THR A 189 -11.87 -11.56 15.42
N THR A 190 -12.69 -10.59 15.85
CA THR A 190 -12.51 -9.17 15.50
C THR A 190 -11.11 -8.68 15.83
N VAL A 191 -10.56 -9.09 16.99
CA VAL A 191 -9.21 -8.72 17.43
C VAL A 191 -8.15 -9.18 16.43
N ASN A 192 -8.18 -10.45 16.01
CA ASN A 192 -7.20 -11.00 15.07
C ASN A 192 -7.32 -10.33 13.70
N HIS A 193 -8.54 -10.07 13.23
CA HIS A 193 -8.79 -9.37 11.98
C HIS A 193 -8.14 -7.98 11.98
N ASN A 194 -8.35 -7.23 13.06
CA ASN A 194 -7.82 -5.88 13.22
C ASN A 194 -6.30 -5.87 13.21
N ILE A 195 -5.65 -6.78 13.95
CA ILE A 195 -4.18 -6.90 13.97
C ILE A 195 -3.65 -7.17 12.56
N VAL A 196 -4.24 -8.13 11.85
CA VAL A 196 -3.85 -8.50 10.48
C VAL A 196 -3.97 -7.30 9.54
N GLU A 197 -5.05 -6.52 9.63
CA GLU A 197 -5.27 -5.36 8.77
C GLU A 197 -4.16 -4.31 8.95
N TRP A 198 -3.85 -3.95 10.19
CA TRP A 198 -2.79 -2.98 10.48
C TRP A 198 -1.42 -3.44 9.98
N TRP A 199 -1.05 -4.70 10.24
CA TRP A 199 0.22 -5.25 9.76
C TRP A 199 0.26 -5.37 8.23
N GLY A 200 -0.83 -5.80 7.60
CA GLY A 200 -0.93 -5.93 6.15
C GLY A 200 -0.78 -4.59 5.43
N VAL A 201 -1.50 -3.56 5.91
CA VAL A 201 -1.44 -2.20 5.37
C VAL A 201 -0.07 -1.59 5.54
N TYR A 202 0.51 -1.63 6.74
CA TYR A 202 1.82 -1.01 6.99
C TYR A 202 2.96 -1.77 6.30
N ALA A 203 2.87 -3.10 6.17
CA ALA A 203 3.82 -3.86 5.38
C ALA A 203 3.76 -3.48 3.89
N LEU A 204 2.56 -3.27 3.34
CA LEU A 204 2.38 -2.80 1.96
C LEU A 204 2.95 -1.39 1.77
N ILE A 205 2.63 -0.44 2.66
CA ILE A 205 3.17 0.92 2.64
C ILE A 205 4.71 0.89 2.70
N PHE A 206 5.25 0.10 3.63
CA PHE A 206 6.69 -0.04 3.82
C PHE A 206 7.36 -0.63 2.57
N TRP A 207 6.74 -1.63 1.94
CA TRP A 207 7.22 -2.20 0.68
C TRP A 207 7.33 -1.13 -0.42
N PHE A 208 6.31 -0.30 -0.63
CA PHE A 208 6.40 0.83 -1.57
C PHE A 208 7.50 1.82 -1.18
N TRP A 209 7.57 2.17 0.10
CA TRP A 209 8.54 3.14 0.60
C TRP A 209 9.98 2.72 0.29
N THR A 210 10.31 1.42 0.31
CA THR A 210 11.66 0.94 -0.05
C THR A 210 12.13 1.34 -1.46
N PHE A 211 11.21 1.59 -2.40
CA PHE A 211 11.56 2.07 -3.74
C PHE A 211 12.07 3.51 -3.74
N SER A 212 11.67 4.33 -2.76
CA SER A 212 12.16 5.71 -2.63
C SER A 212 13.67 5.79 -2.34
N ILE A 213 14.23 4.76 -1.69
CA ILE A 213 15.66 4.69 -1.36
C ILE A 213 16.44 3.78 -2.32
N THR A 214 15.78 3.26 -3.36
CA THR A 214 16.43 2.36 -4.31
C THR A 214 17.29 3.12 -5.30
N LYS A 215 18.49 2.58 -5.54
CA LYS A 215 19.45 3.08 -6.53
C LYS A 215 20.00 1.90 -7.31
N ILE A 216 20.13 2.09 -8.62
CA ILE A 216 20.87 1.20 -9.51
C ILE A 216 22.37 1.44 -9.26
N LYS A 217 23.17 0.37 -9.25
CA LYS A 217 24.62 0.43 -9.13
C LYS A 217 25.29 0.71 -10.47
#